data_AF-A0A4P6BM04-F1
#
_entry.id   AF-A0A4P6BM04-F1
#
_cell.length_a   1.000
_cell.length_b   1.000
_cell.length_c   1.000
_cell.angle_alpha   90.00
_cell.angle_beta   90.00
_cell.angle_gamma   90.00
#
_symmetry.space_group_name_H-M   'P 1'
#
loop_
_entity.id
_entity.type
_entity.pdbx_description
1 polymer ?
#
loop_
_entity_poly.entity_id
_entity_poly.type
_entity_poly.pdbx_seq_one_letter_code
_entity_poly.pdbx_strand_id
1 'polypeptide(L)'
;MITISQNSREMAHTFARISGGAVDLGLASVVNDQQLVTTICDLMSNRKRREEMRANLLRFNLKNGIDNVIHEILSIYDKWRINKRQEKEIE
;
A
#
# COMPACT_ATOMS: atom_id res chain seq x y z
N MET A 1 5.99 -11.86 1.09
CA MET A 1 5.87 -11.15 -0.19
C MET A 1 7.11 -10.30 -0.38
N ILE A 2 7.66 -10.22 -1.60
CA ILE A 2 8.76 -9.32 -1.95
C ILE A 2 8.20 -8.34 -2.98
N THR A 3 8.55 -7.06 -2.87
CA THR A 3 8.16 -6.02 -3.83
C THR A 3 9.39 -5.31 -4.37
N ILE A 4 9.34 -4.97 -5.65
CA ILE A 4 10.35 -4.18 -6.36
C ILE A 4 9.58 -3.11 -7.14
N SER A 5 9.97 -1.85 -6.99
CA SER A 5 9.37 -0.72 -7.71
C SER A 5 10.01 -0.63 -9.09
N GLN A 6 9.22 -0.57 -10.17
CA GLN A 6 9.78 -0.43 -11.52
C GLN A 6 10.30 0.98 -11.79
N ASN A 7 9.71 1.99 -11.17
CA ASN A 7 10.04 3.39 -11.37
C ASN A 7 9.94 4.17 -10.05
N SER A 8 10.43 5.41 -10.05
CA SER A 8 10.44 6.28 -8.87
C SER A 8 9.03 6.63 -8.37
N ARG A 9 8.02 6.64 -9.25
CA ARG A 9 6.61 6.86 -8.85
C ARG A 9 6.13 5.72 -7.96
N GLU A 10 6.49 4.48 -8.30
CA GLU A 10 6.10 3.30 -7.51
C GLU A 10 6.78 3.24 -6.14
N MET A 11 7.95 3.86 -5.97
CA MET A 11 8.60 4.00 -4.66
C MET A 11 7.79 4.85 -3.67
N ALA A 12 6.87 5.70 -4.16
CA ALA A 12 5.97 6.45 -3.30
C ALA A 12 4.86 5.58 -2.71
N HIS A 13 4.64 4.35 -3.22
CA HIS A 13 3.68 3.42 -2.66
C HIS A 13 4.26 2.76 -1.39
N THR A 14 4.06 3.43 -0.26
CA THR A 14 4.58 3.02 1.05
C THR A 14 3.89 1.80 1.66
N PHE A 15 2.89 1.20 1.00
CA PHE A 15 2.11 0.08 1.55
C PHE A 15 3.01 -1.11 1.94
N ALA A 16 3.97 -1.49 1.10
CA ALA A 16 4.88 -2.59 1.42
C ALA A 16 5.66 -2.31 2.72
N ARG A 17 6.14 -1.07 2.88
CA ARG A 17 6.87 -0.60 4.06
C ARG A 17 6.00 -0.46 5.31
N ILE A 18 4.78 0.08 5.17
CA ILE A 18 3.85 0.32 6.28
C ILE A 18 3.20 -0.99 6.74
N SER A 19 2.88 -1.88 5.81
CA SER A 19 2.17 -3.11 6.14
C SER A 19 3.03 -4.06 6.98
N GLY A 20 4.35 -4.02 6.84
CA GLY A 20 5.24 -4.96 7.54
C GLY A 20 5.03 -6.42 7.14
N GLY A 21 4.30 -6.68 6.05
CA GLY A 21 4.08 -8.03 5.53
C GLY A 21 4.57 -8.24 4.09
N ALA A 22 5.19 -7.22 3.51
CA ALA A 22 6.05 -7.34 2.34
C ALA A 22 7.45 -6.81 2.67
N VAL A 23 8.46 -7.38 2.01
CA VAL A 23 9.82 -6.82 1.99
C VAL A 23 9.94 -5.94 0.77
N ASP A 24 10.17 -4.64 0.98
CA ASP A 24 10.40 -3.68 -0.07
C ASP A 24 11.90 -3.59 -0.41
N LEU A 25 12.27 -3.98 -1.63
CA LEU A 25 13.65 -3.90 -2.11
C LEU A 25 13.96 -2.57 -2.80
N GLY A 26 12.96 -1.72 -3.04
CA GLY A 26 13.15 -0.41 -3.68
C GLY A 26 13.16 -0.49 -5.20
N LEU A 27 13.88 0.45 -5.84
CA LEU A 27 13.87 0.65 -7.28
C LEU A 27 14.62 -0.46 -8.04
N ALA A 28 13.99 -1.02 -9.07
CA ALA A 28 14.53 -2.09 -9.89
C ALA A 28 15.93 -1.78 -10.46
N SER A 29 16.22 -0.52 -10.81
CA SER A 29 17.52 -0.11 -11.33
C SER A 29 18.65 -0.12 -10.28
N VAL A 30 18.31 -0.27 -8.99
CA VAL A 30 19.26 -0.24 -7.86
C VAL A 30 19.33 -1.62 -7.18
N VAL A 31 18.28 -2.43 -7.27
CA VAL A 31 18.25 -3.79 -6.75
C VAL A 31 19.26 -4.65 -7.53
N ASN A 32 20.16 -5.29 -6.80
CA ASN A 32 21.08 -6.27 -7.37
C ASN A 32 20.67 -7.71 -7.03
N ASP A 33 21.21 -8.65 -7.80
CA ASP A 33 20.90 -10.08 -7.67
C ASP A 33 21.22 -10.63 -6.28
N GLN A 34 22.32 -10.16 -5.67
CA GLN A 34 22.73 -10.62 -4.34
C GLN A 34 21.69 -10.25 -3.27
N GLN A 35 21.12 -9.05 -3.33
CA GLN A 35 20.07 -8.62 -2.42
C GLN A 35 18.79 -9.45 -2.59
N LEU A 36 18.42 -9.75 -3.84
CA LEU A 36 17.27 -10.58 -4.15
C LEU A 36 17.45 -12.00 -3.62
N VAL A 37 18.58 -12.65 -3.92
CA VAL A 37 18.91 -14.00 -3.46
C VAL A 37 18.91 -14.06 -1.93
N THR A 38 19.58 -13.12 -1.27
CA THR A 38 19.67 -13.07 0.19
C THR A 38 18.28 -12.94 0.81
N THR A 39 17.42 -12.09 0.24
CA THR A 39 16.04 -11.90 0.72
C THR A 39 15.19 -13.14 0.53
N ILE A 40 15.29 -13.81 -0.62
CA ILE A 40 14.56 -15.05 -0.88
C ILE A 40 15.02 -16.16 0.08
N CYS A 41 16.33 -16.35 0.25
CA CYS A 41 16.89 -17.36 1.14
C CYS A 41 16.48 -17.14 2.60
N ASP A 42 16.51 -15.90 3.09
CA ASP A 42 16.01 -15.57 4.42
C ASP A 42 14.51 -15.92 4.54
N LEU A 43 13.69 -15.49 3.58
CA LEU A 43 12.27 -15.78 3.64
C LEU A 43 11.97 -17.27 3.54
N MET A 44 12.76 -18.07 2.83
CA MET A 44 12.60 -19.53 2.76
C MET A 44 12.99 -20.22 4.07
N SER A 45 14.09 -19.79 4.68
CA SER A 45 14.63 -20.41 5.91
C SER A 45 13.93 -19.94 7.19
N ASN A 46 13.38 -18.72 7.21
CA ASN A 46 12.83 -18.11 8.40
C ASN A 46 11.30 -18.19 8.47
N ARG A 47 10.78 -19.31 9.00
CA ARG A 47 9.34 -19.53 9.15
C ARG A 47 8.66 -18.48 10.04
N LYS A 48 9.28 -18.13 11.17
CA LYS A 48 8.73 -17.15 12.11
C LYS A 48 8.49 -15.81 11.44
N ARG A 49 9.48 -15.31 10.69
CA ARG A 49 9.35 -14.07 9.91
C ARG A 49 8.20 -14.15 8.90
N ARG A 50 8.02 -15.28 8.20
CA ARG A 50 6.90 -15.46 7.27
C ARG A 50 5.54 -15.41 7.97
N GLU A 51 5.43 -16.00 9.16
CA GLU A 51 4.19 -15.99 9.94
C GLU A 51 3.85 -14.59 10.45
N GLU A 52 4.84 -13.83 10.93
CA GLU A 52 4.69 -12.42 11.32
C GLU A 52 4.25 -11.56 10.13
N MET A 53 4.92 -11.71 8.99
CA MET A 53 4.55 -10.99 7.76
C MET A 53 3.12 -11.32 7.30
N ARG A 54 2.70 -12.59 7.40
CA ARG A 54 1.34 -12.99 7.08
C ARG A 54 0.33 -12.36 8.04
N ALA A 55 0.59 -12.42 9.34
CA ALA A 55 -0.29 -11.83 10.35
C ALA A 55 -0.45 -10.32 10.12
N ASN A 56 0.64 -9.63 9.80
CA ASN A 56 0.64 -8.21 9.47
C ASN A 56 -0.19 -7.90 8.22
N LEU A 57 -0.01 -8.64 7.12
CA LEU A 57 -0.80 -8.46 5.90
C LEU A 57 -2.30 -8.65 6.13
N LEU A 58 -2.69 -9.65 6.93
CA LEU A 58 -4.10 -9.95 7.21
C LEU A 58 -4.83 -8.85 7.97
N ARG A 59 -4.11 -7.90 8.59
CA ARG A 59 -4.72 -6.73 9.25
C ARG A 59 -5.24 -5.70 8.25
N PHE A 60 -4.81 -5.77 6.99
CA PHE A 60 -5.22 -4.84 5.95
C PHE A 60 -6.35 -5.43 5.13
N ASN A 61 -7.50 -4.76 5.10
CA ASN A 61 -8.62 -5.13 4.25
C ASN A 61 -8.38 -4.66 2.80
N LEU A 62 -7.54 -5.41 2.08
CA LEU A 62 -7.28 -5.14 0.66
C LEU A 62 -8.48 -5.47 -0.23
N LYS A 63 -9.33 -6.43 0.20
CA LYS A 63 -10.47 -6.91 -0.59
C LYS A 63 -11.48 -5.81 -0.87
N ASN A 64 -11.77 -4.97 0.13
CA ASN A 64 -12.73 -3.89 0.00
C ASN A 64 -12.05 -2.55 -0.33
N GLY A 65 -10.79 -2.56 -0.77
CA GLY A 65 -10.03 -1.34 -1.02
C GLY A 65 -10.69 -0.43 -2.06
N ILE A 66 -11.22 -1.00 -3.14
CA ILE A 66 -11.91 -0.24 -4.20
C ILE A 66 -13.18 0.41 -3.65
N ASP A 67 -14.00 -0.36 -2.92
CA ASP A 67 -15.24 0.15 -2.32
C ASP A 67 -14.96 1.30 -1.36
N ASN A 68 -13.90 1.18 -0.54
CA ASN A 68 -13.48 2.23 0.38
C ASN A 68 -13.07 3.51 -0.37
N VAL A 69 -12.33 3.40 -1.48
CA VAL A 69 -11.94 4.55 -2.30
C VAL A 69 -13.15 5.21 -2.95
N ILE A 70 -14.07 4.42 -3.50
CA ILE A 70 -15.32 4.94 -4.08
C ILE A 70 -16.12 5.69 -3.01
N HIS A 71 -16.28 5.08 -1.84
CA HIS A 71 -16.99 5.71 -0.72
C HIS A 71 -16.37 7.04 -0.30
N GLU A 72 -15.04 7.10 -0.21
CA GLU A 72 -14.31 8.33 0.15
C GLU A 72 -14.51 9.43 -0.89
N ILE A 73 -14.38 9.11 -2.18
CA ILE A 73 -14.59 10.07 -3.28
C ILE A 73 -16.02 10.63 -3.23
N LEU A 74 -17.02 9.77 -3.08
CA LEU A 74 -18.42 10.19 -3.02
C LEU A 74 -18.71 11.03 -1.77
N SER A 75 -18.16 10.64 -0.62
CA SER A 75 -18.28 11.40 0.63
C SER A 75 -17.70 12.81 0.50
N ILE A 76 -16.54 12.95 -0.12
CA ILE A 76 -15.92 14.26 -0.38
C ILE A 76 -16.77 15.09 -1.34
N TYR A 77 -17.26 14.48 -2.42
CA TYR A 77 -18.12 15.16 -3.40
C TYR A 77 -19.43 15.64 -2.78
N ASP A 78 -20.08 14.81 -1.97
CA ASP A 78 -21.34 15.16 -1.31
C ASP A 78 -21.16 16.33 -0.33
N LYS A 79 -20.07 16.33 0.45
CA LYS A 79 -19.72 17.45 1.34
C LYS A 79 -19.51 18.74 0.54
N TRP A 80 -18.74 18.68 -0.53
CA TRP A 80 -18.51 19.83 -1.41
C TRP A 80 -19.82 20.36 -1.99
N ARG A 81 -20.70 19.48 -2.48
CA ARG A 81 -22.00 19.83 -3.07
C ARG A 81 -22.92 20.52 -2.07
N ILE A 82 -22.95 20.07 -0.82
CA ILE A 82 -23.78 20.68 0.24
C ILE A 82 -23.30 22.10 0.54
N ASN A 83 -21.99 22.29 0.75
CA ASN A 83 -21.42 23.61 1.03
C ASN A 83 -21.71 24.61 -0.10
N LYS A 84 -21.56 24.17 -1.36
CA LYS A 84 -21.87 24.96 -2.56
C LYS A 84 -23.32 25.41 -2.67
N ARG A 85 -24.27 24.67 -2.07
CA ARG A 85 -25.69 25.05 -2.06
C ARG A 85 -25.97 26.08 -0.98
N GLN A 86 -25.38 25.91 0.20
CA GLN A 86 -25.51 26.87 1.31
C GLN A 86 -24.93 28.25 0.94
N GLU A 87 -23.81 28.29 0.21
CA GLU A 87 -23.23 29.53 -0.30
C GLU A 87 -24.17 30.31 -1.24
N LYS A 88 -25.02 29.61 -2.01
CA LYS A 88 -25.98 30.22 -2.95
C LYS A 88 -27.29 30.69 -2.32
N GLU A 89 -27.60 30.25 -1.10
CA GLU A 89 -28.83 30.64 -0.39
C GLU A 89 -28.62 31.88 0.49
N ILE A 90 -27.37 32.34 0.63
CA ILE A 90 -26.96 33.50 1.43
C ILE A 90 -26.72 34.76 0.55
N GLU A 91 -26.73 34.59 -0.78
CA GLU A 91 -26.60 35.64 -1.81
C GLU A 91 -27.97 36.01 -2.41
#